data_AF-A0A428W3M7-F1
#
_entry.id   AF-A0A428W3M7-F1
#
_cell.length_a   1.000
_cell.length_b   1.000
_cell.length_c   1.000
_cell.angle_alpha   90.00
_cell.angle_beta   90.00
_cell.angle_gamma   90.00
#
_symmetry.space_group_name_H-M   'P 1'
#
loop_
_entity.id
_entity.type
_entity.pdbx_description
1 polymer ?
#
loop_
_entity_poly.entity_id
_entity_poly.type
_entity_poly.pdbx_seq_one_letter_code
_entity_poly.pdbx_strand_id
1 'polypeptide(L)'
;MNWFLRNLGIFIATIAVGLSFATVVLGRRQRRQDMYLRVHETLIDVQMQRGRRLLHRCAVDGALPPEESDEFAIVSRTLSVHNAVAIYVRRGIVPQRWVLAEWRNTLCDMRRGFTLFRAYREETYGWQVLVELDTLISSAEKATLKSGGAGVGPGGHKYQPRYLGAAAPIAGNPTTAHRLSERAD
;
A
#
# COMPACT_ATOMS: atom_id res chain seq x y z
N MET A 1 -9.89 59.27 21.08
CA MET A 1 -10.95 58.35 20.63
C MET A 1 -10.53 57.46 19.44
N ASN A 2 -9.80 57.98 18.44
CA ASN A 2 -9.43 57.23 17.23
C ASN A 2 -8.46 56.03 17.44
N TRP A 3 -7.67 56.03 18.51
CA TRP A 3 -6.75 54.92 18.83
C TRP A 3 -7.48 53.64 19.25
N PHE A 4 -8.58 53.75 20.00
CA PHE A 4 -9.37 52.60 20.43
C PHE A 4 -10.05 51.90 19.24
N LEU A 5 -10.67 52.68 18.35
CA LEU A 5 -11.29 52.16 17.12
C LEU A 5 -10.28 51.46 16.21
N ARG A 6 -9.05 51.99 16.11
CA ARG A 6 -7.98 51.37 15.31
C ARG A 6 -7.52 50.03 15.89
N ASN A 7 -7.33 49.95 17.21
CA ASN A 7 -6.93 48.69 17.86
C ASN A 7 -8.05 47.64 17.81
N LEU A 8 -9.31 48.05 17.93
CA LEU A 8 -10.46 47.14 17.81
C LEU A 8 -10.53 46.51 16.41
N GLY A 9 -10.31 47.30 15.35
CA GLY A 9 -10.26 46.79 13.98
C GLY A 9 -9.16 45.75 13.76
N ILE A 10 -7.96 45.99 14.30
CA ILE A 10 -6.84 45.05 14.24
C ILE A 10 -7.18 43.75 14.97
N PHE A 11 -7.80 43.85 16.15
CA PHE A 11 -8.19 42.69 16.93
C PHE A 11 -9.22 41.81 16.20
N ILE A 12 -10.26 42.43 15.64
CA ILE A 12 -11.28 41.73 14.85
C ILE A 12 -10.66 41.05 13.63
N ALA A 13 -9.78 41.75 12.90
CA ALA A 13 -9.09 41.18 11.75
C ALA A 13 -8.22 39.98 12.14
N THR A 14 -7.52 40.06 13.28
CA THR A 14 -6.68 38.97 13.79
C THR A 14 -7.53 37.73 14.14
N ILE A 15 -8.67 37.93 14.80
CA ILE A 15 -9.61 36.83 15.09
C ILE A 15 -10.14 36.20 13.81
N ALA A 16 -10.54 37.01 12.82
CA ALA A 16 -11.06 36.52 11.55
C ALA A 16 -10.03 35.65 10.80
N VAL A 17 -8.76 36.07 10.79
CA VAL A 17 -7.66 35.29 10.22
C VAL A 17 -7.46 33.98 10.99
N GLY A 18 -7.48 34.03 12.32
CA GLY A 18 -7.37 32.83 13.17
C GLY A 18 -8.50 31.83 12.91
N LEU A 19 -9.73 32.31 12.80
CA LEU A 19 -10.90 31.47 12.49
C LEU A 19 -10.76 30.82 11.10
N SER A 20 -10.41 31.61 10.09
CA SER A 20 -10.22 31.13 8.71
C SER A 20 -9.15 30.04 8.64
N PHE A 21 -8.01 30.26 9.31
CA PHE A 21 -6.95 29.28 9.40
C PHE A 21 -7.40 28.00 10.10
N ALA A 22 -8.13 28.11 11.22
CA ALA A 22 -8.68 26.96 11.92
C ALA A 22 -9.63 26.15 11.01
N THR A 23 -10.57 26.80 10.32
CA THR A 23 -11.49 26.12 9.38
C THR A 23 -10.73 25.36 8.29
N VAL A 24 -9.65 25.92 7.75
CA VAL A 24 -8.82 25.24 6.73
C VAL A 24 -8.15 23.99 7.31
N VAL A 25 -7.62 24.07 8.54
CA VAL A 25 -6.96 22.93 9.20
C VAL A 25 -7.97 21.82 9.50
N LEU A 26 -9.14 22.15 10.08
CA LEU A 26 -10.20 21.18 10.35
C LEU A 26 -10.69 20.54 9.05
N GLY A 27 -10.94 21.33 8.00
CA GLY A 27 -11.40 20.83 6.71
C GLY A 27 -10.37 19.96 5.99
N ARG A 28 -9.07 20.16 6.22
CA ARG A 28 -8.02 19.23 5.72
C ARG A 28 -8.04 17.90 6.48
N ARG A 29 -8.28 17.91 7.79
CA ARG A 29 -8.35 16.69 8.61
C ARG A 29 -9.54 15.82 8.22
N GLN A 30 -10.73 16.42 8.07
CA GLN A 30 -11.94 15.71 7.64
C GLN A 30 -11.76 15.06 6.26
N ARG A 31 -11.28 15.82 5.27
CA ARG A 31 -10.99 15.29 3.92
C ARG A 31 -10.02 14.09 3.93
N ARG A 32 -9.01 14.10 4.81
CA ARG A 32 -8.08 12.98 4.97
C ARG A 32 -8.76 11.76 5.58
N GLN A 33 -9.66 11.94 6.54
CA GLN A 33 -10.44 10.86 7.15
C GLN A 33 -11.39 10.24 6.13
N ASP A 34 -12.14 11.06 5.40
CA ASP A 34 -13.06 10.58 4.36
C ASP A 34 -12.33 9.79 3.27
N MET A 35 -11.18 10.29 2.83
CA MET A 35 -10.37 9.56 1.83
C MET A 35 -9.82 8.25 2.40
N TYR A 36 -9.37 8.24 3.65
CA TYR A 36 -8.91 7.01 4.29
C TYR A 36 -10.03 5.98 4.40
N LEU A 37 -11.25 6.39 4.78
CA LEU A 37 -12.42 5.51 4.86
C LEU A 37 -12.74 4.90 3.50
N ARG A 38 -12.78 5.71 2.43
CA ARG A 38 -13.00 5.21 1.06
C ARG A 38 -11.93 4.22 0.61
N VAL A 39 -10.67 4.48 0.92
CA VAL A 39 -9.57 3.55 0.65
C VAL A 39 -9.76 2.26 1.44
N HIS A 40 -10.09 2.35 2.72
CA HIS A 40 -10.32 1.19 3.57
C HIS A 40 -11.48 0.34 3.03
N GLU A 41 -12.62 0.96 2.73
CA GLU A 41 -13.79 0.32 2.10
C GLU A 41 -13.42 -0.38 0.79
N THR A 42 -12.65 0.28 -0.08
CA THR A 42 -12.17 -0.30 -1.33
C THR A 42 -11.29 -1.53 -1.09
N LEU A 43 -10.41 -1.49 -0.07
CA LEU A 43 -9.48 -2.57 0.23
C LEU A 43 -10.13 -3.75 0.97
N ILE A 44 -11.25 -3.55 1.67
CA ILE A 44 -12.01 -4.63 2.30
C ILE A 44 -13.05 -5.26 1.36
N ASP A 45 -13.27 -4.69 0.17
CA ASP A 45 -14.18 -5.23 -0.83
C ASP A 45 -13.90 -6.71 -1.15
N VAL A 46 -14.97 -7.47 -1.41
CA VAL A 46 -14.90 -8.93 -1.63
C VAL A 46 -13.96 -9.29 -2.77
N GLN A 47 -13.92 -8.50 -3.85
CA GLN A 47 -13.01 -8.76 -4.97
C GLN A 47 -11.55 -8.53 -4.57
N MET A 48 -11.28 -7.53 -3.73
CA MET A 48 -9.93 -7.31 -3.21
C MET A 48 -9.51 -8.43 -2.27
N GLN A 49 -10.42 -8.92 -1.42
CA GLN A 49 -10.13 -10.10 -0.59
C GLN A 49 -9.81 -11.33 -1.44
N ARG A 50 -10.57 -11.59 -2.51
CA ARG A 50 -10.30 -12.69 -3.45
C ARG A 50 -8.94 -12.55 -4.10
N GLY A 51 -8.60 -11.37 -4.60
CA GLY A 51 -7.30 -11.15 -5.23
C GLY A 51 -6.12 -11.27 -4.27
N ARG A 52 -6.27 -10.90 -2.99
CA ARG A 52 -5.26 -11.17 -1.96
C ARG A 52 -5.06 -12.67 -1.72
N ARG A 53 -6.13 -13.45 -1.68
CA ARG A 53 -6.04 -14.93 -1.56
C ARG A 53 -5.34 -15.54 -2.76
N LEU A 54 -5.65 -15.08 -3.98
CA LEU A 54 -4.97 -15.50 -5.19
C LEU A 54 -3.48 -15.14 -5.17
N LEU A 55 -3.14 -13.91 -4.76
CA LEU A 55 -1.74 -13.47 -4.65
C LEU A 55 -0.95 -14.30 -3.62
N HIS A 56 -1.59 -14.66 -2.50
CA HIS A 56 -1.00 -15.58 -1.53
C HIS A 56 -0.80 -16.98 -2.11
N ARG A 57 -1.76 -17.51 -2.85
CA ARG A 57 -1.62 -18.79 -3.57
C ARG A 57 -0.46 -18.74 -4.56
N CYS A 58 -0.36 -17.69 -5.38
CA CYS A 58 0.77 -17.50 -6.30
C CYS A 58 2.11 -17.50 -5.56
N ALA A 59 2.17 -16.90 -4.36
CA ALA A 59 3.38 -16.88 -3.54
C ALA A 59 3.77 -18.26 -3.00
N VAL A 60 2.78 -19.11 -2.69
CA VAL A 60 2.97 -20.49 -2.23
C VAL A 60 3.41 -21.38 -3.39
N ASP A 61 2.71 -21.29 -4.52
CA ASP A 61 2.93 -22.14 -5.70
C ASP A 61 4.17 -21.71 -6.49
N GLY A 62 4.63 -20.47 -6.31
CA GLY A 62 5.77 -19.91 -7.04
C GLY A 62 5.47 -19.53 -8.49
N ALA A 63 4.20 -19.54 -8.90
CA ALA A 63 3.76 -19.27 -10.26
C ALA A 63 2.57 -18.30 -10.28
N LEU A 64 2.46 -17.53 -11.36
CA LEU A 64 1.29 -16.70 -11.66
C LEU A 64 0.28 -17.53 -12.47
N PRO A 65 -1.03 -17.22 -12.38
CA PRO A 65 -2.02 -17.79 -13.27
C PRO A 65 -1.77 -17.37 -14.73
N PRO A 66 -2.29 -18.10 -15.73
CA PRO A 66 -2.14 -17.75 -17.14
C PRO A 66 -2.64 -16.34 -17.44
N GLU A 67 -1.94 -15.60 -18.31
CA GLU A 67 -2.23 -14.18 -18.59
C GLU A 67 -3.68 -13.94 -19.05
N GLU A 68 -4.24 -14.87 -19.83
CA GLU A 68 -5.61 -14.80 -20.37
C GLU A 68 -6.68 -15.20 -19.34
N SER A 69 -6.30 -15.64 -18.15
CA SER A 69 -7.25 -16.09 -17.13
C SER A 69 -7.87 -14.93 -16.34
N ASP A 70 -9.12 -15.13 -15.90
CA ASP A 70 -9.80 -14.22 -14.97
C ASP A 70 -9.02 -14.03 -13.67
N GLU A 71 -8.31 -15.07 -13.20
CA GLU A 71 -7.50 -14.99 -11.98
C GLU A 71 -6.33 -14.02 -12.14
N PHE A 72 -5.67 -14.01 -13.30
CA PHE A 72 -4.62 -13.05 -13.61
C PHE A 72 -5.15 -11.61 -13.62
N ALA A 73 -6.32 -11.40 -14.24
CA ALA A 73 -6.99 -10.10 -14.23
C ALA A 73 -7.31 -9.62 -12.81
N ILE A 74 -7.80 -10.51 -11.93
CA ILE A 74 -8.07 -10.19 -10.52
C ILE A 74 -6.78 -9.82 -9.78
N VAL A 75 -5.70 -10.61 -9.92
CA VAL A 75 -4.39 -10.33 -9.31
C VAL A 75 -3.87 -8.96 -9.75
N SER A 76 -3.86 -8.72 -11.06
CA SER A 76 -3.42 -7.45 -11.65
C SER A 76 -4.23 -6.26 -11.13
N ARG A 77 -5.56 -6.40 -11.07
CA ARG A 77 -6.46 -5.37 -10.51
C ARG A 77 -6.17 -5.12 -9.04
N THR A 78 -6.01 -6.16 -8.23
CA THR A 78 -5.72 -6.03 -6.80
C THR A 78 -4.40 -5.30 -6.56
N LEU A 79 -3.35 -5.64 -7.29
CA LEU A 79 -2.06 -4.95 -7.19
C LEU A 79 -2.16 -3.48 -7.67
N SER A 80 -2.94 -3.23 -8.72
CA SER A 80 -3.19 -1.88 -9.22
C SER A 80 -3.92 -0.99 -8.21
N VAL A 81 -4.92 -1.53 -7.51
CA VAL A 81 -5.63 -0.82 -6.44
C VAL A 81 -4.69 -0.50 -5.27
N HIS A 82 -3.87 -1.46 -4.83
CA HIS A 82 -2.90 -1.20 -3.76
C HIS A 82 -1.82 -0.19 -4.18
N ASN A 83 -1.42 -0.18 -5.45
CA ASN A 83 -0.52 0.85 -5.97
C ASN A 83 -1.19 2.23 -6.01
N ALA A 84 -2.48 2.33 -6.33
CA ALA A 84 -3.22 3.59 -6.23
C ALA A 84 -3.25 4.11 -4.79
N VAL A 85 -3.43 3.21 -3.80
CA VAL A 85 -3.32 3.56 -2.38
C VAL A 85 -1.93 4.07 -2.03
N ALA A 86 -0.87 3.40 -2.52
CA ALA A 86 0.49 3.85 -2.31
C ALA A 86 0.76 5.24 -2.92
N ILE A 87 0.20 5.53 -4.10
CA ILE A 87 0.25 6.87 -4.70
C ILE A 87 -0.44 7.90 -3.79
N TYR A 88 -1.61 7.58 -3.22
CA TYR A 88 -2.32 8.49 -2.30
C TYR A 88 -1.56 8.73 -1.00
N VAL A 89 -0.86 7.70 -0.50
CA VAL A 89 0.03 7.82 0.65
C VAL A 89 1.21 8.73 0.31
N ARG A 90 1.89 8.51 -0.82
CA ARG A 90 3.02 9.33 -1.27
C ARG A 90 2.63 10.80 -1.45
N ARG A 91 1.42 11.07 -1.96
CA ARG A 91 0.89 12.43 -2.15
C ARG A 91 0.42 13.09 -0.85
N GLY A 92 0.50 12.42 0.30
CA GLY A 92 0.04 12.97 1.59
C GLY A 92 -1.47 13.17 1.68
N ILE A 93 -2.23 12.54 0.77
CA ILE A 93 -3.69 12.53 0.76
C ILE A 93 -4.19 11.60 1.85
N VAL A 94 -3.60 10.40 1.94
CA VAL A 94 -3.87 9.45 3.02
C VAL A 94 -2.63 9.39 3.93
N PRO A 95 -2.76 9.60 5.25
CA PRO A 95 -1.63 9.49 6.16
C PRO A 95 -1.04 8.08 6.16
N GLN A 96 0.25 7.96 5.83
CA GLN A 96 0.98 6.67 5.82
C GLN A 96 0.82 5.90 7.13
N ARG A 97 0.88 6.60 8.27
CA ARG A 97 0.72 6.02 9.61
C ARG A 97 -0.62 5.30 9.79
N TRP A 98 -1.70 5.76 9.15
CA TRP A 98 -3.01 5.13 9.26
C TRP A 98 -3.05 3.85 8.42
N VAL A 99 -2.52 3.91 7.20
CA VAL A 99 -2.41 2.73 6.32
C VAL A 99 -1.54 1.66 6.97
N LEU A 100 -0.36 2.02 7.49
CA LEU A 100 0.53 1.05 8.14
C LEU A 100 0.01 0.54 9.49
N ALA A 101 -0.83 1.30 10.21
CA ALA A 101 -1.42 0.80 11.45
C ALA A 101 -2.35 -0.39 11.18
N GLU A 102 -3.15 -0.32 10.13
CA GLU A 102 -4.17 -1.33 9.81
C GLU A 102 -3.65 -2.39 8.84
N TRP A 103 -3.00 -1.97 7.76
CA TRP A 103 -2.72 -2.81 6.59
C TRP A 103 -1.30 -3.36 6.54
N ARG A 104 -0.47 -3.12 7.56
CA ARG A 104 0.94 -3.55 7.55
C ARG A 104 1.09 -5.05 7.33
N ASN A 105 0.34 -5.87 8.04
CA ASN A 105 0.44 -7.34 7.89
C ASN A 105 0.07 -7.75 6.47
N THR A 106 -1.06 -7.26 5.96
CA THR A 106 -1.48 -7.52 4.57
C THR A 106 -0.44 -7.08 3.54
N LEU A 107 0.17 -5.90 3.69
CA LEU A 107 1.23 -5.43 2.80
C LEU A 107 2.44 -6.36 2.82
N CYS A 108 2.89 -6.80 3.99
CA CYS A 108 3.98 -7.76 4.14
C CYS A 108 3.63 -9.11 3.48
N ASP A 109 2.42 -9.64 3.70
CA ASP A 109 1.97 -10.94 3.18
C ASP A 109 1.98 -10.98 1.65
N MET A 110 1.69 -9.84 1.01
CA MET A 110 1.65 -9.71 -0.45
C MET A 110 3.03 -9.66 -1.10
N ARG A 111 4.12 -9.42 -0.33
CA ARG A 111 5.48 -9.21 -0.87
C ARG A 111 5.88 -10.25 -1.89
N ARG A 112 5.76 -11.54 -1.54
CA ARG A 112 6.22 -12.64 -2.39
C ARG A 112 5.47 -12.71 -3.72
N GLY A 113 4.14 -12.64 -3.69
CA GLY A 113 3.33 -12.66 -4.92
C GLY A 113 3.50 -11.39 -5.75
N PHE A 114 3.67 -10.24 -5.10
CA PHE A 114 4.02 -8.99 -5.77
C PHE A 114 5.36 -9.08 -6.52
N THR A 115 6.39 -9.66 -5.91
CA THR A 115 7.69 -9.85 -6.56
C THR A 115 7.59 -10.74 -7.80
N LEU A 116 6.82 -11.84 -7.73
CA LEU A 116 6.56 -12.70 -8.89
C LEU A 116 5.88 -11.92 -10.03
N PHE A 117 4.83 -11.17 -9.71
CA PHE A 117 4.11 -10.35 -10.69
C PHE A 117 4.99 -9.28 -11.31
N ARG A 118 5.81 -8.61 -10.50
CA ARG A 118 6.76 -7.59 -10.96
C ARG A 118 7.79 -8.19 -11.91
N ALA A 119 8.41 -9.31 -11.55
CA ALA A 119 9.41 -9.98 -12.40
C ALA A 119 8.81 -10.37 -13.76
N TYR A 120 7.62 -10.98 -13.76
CA TYR A 120 6.89 -11.30 -14.99
C TYR A 120 6.61 -10.05 -15.86
N ARG A 121 6.18 -8.93 -15.25
CA ARG A 121 5.89 -7.70 -15.99
C ARG A 121 7.16 -7.02 -16.53
N GLU A 122 8.25 -7.04 -15.77
CA GLU A 122 9.55 -6.51 -16.21
C GLU A 122 10.10 -7.33 -17.39
N GLU A 123 10.00 -8.66 -17.34
CA GLU A 123 10.38 -9.55 -18.45
C GLU A 123 9.51 -9.35 -19.69
N THR A 124 8.19 -9.23 -19.51
CA THR A 124 7.24 -9.15 -20.63
C THR A 124 7.23 -7.77 -21.31
N TYR A 125 7.33 -6.69 -20.52
CA TYR A 125 7.10 -5.32 -21.02
C TYR A 125 8.30 -4.38 -20.87
N GLY A 126 9.37 -4.76 -20.17
CA GLY A 126 10.62 -3.99 -20.10
C GLY A 126 10.60 -2.74 -19.21
N TRP A 127 9.59 -2.54 -18.36
CA TRP A 127 9.45 -1.37 -17.49
C TRP A 127 9.04 -1.72 -16.05
N GLN A 128 9.50 -0.92 -15.09
CA GLN A 128 9.16 -1.07 -13.68
C GLN A 128 7.71 -0.64 -13.44
N VAL A 129 6.85 -1.61 -13.14
CA VAL A 129 5.46 -1.35 -12.76
C VAL A 129 5.31 -1.31 -11.24
N LEU A 130 4.42 -0.44 -10.76
CA LEU A 130 3.96 -0.40 -9.36
C LEU A 130 5.06 -0.03 -8.33
N VAL A 131 5.98 0.86 -8.69
CA VAL A 131 7.09 1.34 -7.83
C VAL A 131 6.60 1.88 -6.47
N GLU A 132 5.44 2.52 -6.45
CA GLU A 132 4.92 3.10 -5.21
C GLU A 132 4.45 2.03 -4.24
N LEU A 133 3.84 0.96 -4.76
CA LEU A 133 3.47 -0.20 -3.96
C LEU A 133 4.71 -0.85 -3.33
N ASP A 134 5.79 -1.01 -4.10
CA ASP A 134 7.05 -1.57 -3.58
C ASP A 134 7.61 -0.73 -2.41
N THR A 135 7.57 0.59 -2.55
CA THR A 135 7.98 1.52 -1.49
C THR A 135 7.11 1.40 -0.25
N LEU A 136 5.79 1.24 -0.43
CA LEU A 136 4.84 1.08 0.67
C LEU A 136 5.02 -0.26 1.40
N ILE A 137 5.20 -1.37 0.67
CA ILE A 137 5.46 -2.69 1.27
C ILE A 137 6.79 -2.65 2.04
N SER A 138 7.83 -2.05 1.47
CA SER A 138 9.14 -1.90 2.14
C SER A 138 9.02 -1.09 3.44
N SER A 139 8.14 -0.08 3.46
CA SER A 139 7.85 0.69 4.66
C SER A 139 7.11 -0.15 5.72
N ALA A 140 6.20 -1.03 5.30
CA ALA A 140 5.48 -1.95 6.18
C ALA A 140 6.42 -2.99 6.82
N GLU A 141 7.36 -3.53 6.05
CA GLU A 141 8.38 -4.46 6.55
C GLU A 141 9.29 -3.80 7.58
N LYS A 142 9.81 -2.60 7.28
CA LYS A 142 10.60 -1.80 8.23
C LYS A 142 9.84 -1.51 9.51
N ALA A 143 8.55 -1.19 9.41
CA ALA A 143 7.69 -0.96 10.58
C ALA A 143 7.48 -2.24 11.41
N THR A 144 7.44 -3.42 10.78
CA THR A 144 7.37 -4.72 11.47
C THR A 144 8.66 -5.01 12.24
N LEU A 145 9.82 -4.80 11.63
CA LEU A 145 11.13 -5.01 12.25
C LEU A 145 11.33 -4.10 13.47
N LYS A 146 10.93 -2.83 13.38
CA LYS A 146 11.00 -1.89 14.50
C LYS A 146 10.13 -2.32 15.68
N SER A 147 8.95 -2.90 15.44
CA SER A 147 8.08 -3.44 16.49
C SER A 147 8.60 -4.77 17.07
N GLY A 148 9.35 -5.56 16.29
CA GLY A 148 9.92 -6.83 16.75
C GLY A 148 11.12 -6.69 17.70
N GLY A 149 11.85 -5.57 17.66
CA GLY A 149 12.96 -5.27 18.56
C GLY A 149 12.54 -4.65 19.91
N ALA A 150 11.28 -4.25 20.07
CA ALA A 150 10.77 -3.64 21.29
C ALA A 150 9.27 -3.93 21.47
N GLY A 151 8.95 -4.85 22.38
CA GLY A 151 7.69 -4.79 23.13
C GLY A 151 6.45 -5.45 22.51
N VAL A 152 6.00 -6.50 23.20
CA VAL A 152 4.60 -6.82 23.55
C VAL A 152 3.53 -5.90 22.90
N GLY A 153 2.72 -6.48 22.01
CA GLY A 153 1.54 -5.80 21.45
C GLY A 153 0.42 -5.55 22.49
N PRO A 154 -0.62 -4.77 22.13
CA PRO A 154 -1.74 -4.38 23.02
C PRO A 154 -2.71 -5.53 23.30
N GLY A 155 -2.17 -6.64 23.81
CA GLY A 155 -2.87 -7.90 24.09
C GLY A 155 -1.95 -9.04 24.53
N GLY A 156 -0.66 -8.81 24.81
CA GLY A 156 0.24 -9.84 25.38
C GLY A 156 0.64 -10.98 24.42
N HIS A 157 0.01 -11.12 23.26
CA HIS A 157 0.35 -12.17 22.31
C HIS A 157 1.64 -11.85 21.56
N LYS A 158 2.66 -12.69 21.75
CA LYS A 158 3.86 -12.71 20.92
C LYS A 158 3.45 -13.08 19.49
N TYR A 159 3.42 -12.11 18.59
CA TYR A 159 3.42 -12.40 17.15
C TYR A 159 4.74 -13.09 16.83
N GLN A 160 4.72 -14.41 16.60
CA GLN A 160 5.83 -15.05 15.90
C GLN A 160 5.80 -14.52 14.46
N PRO A 161 6.85 -13.83 13.99
CA PRO A 161 6.94 -13.45 12.59
C PRO A 161 7.03 -14.73 11.76
N ARG A 162 5.91 -15.11 11.13
CA ARG A 162 5.83 -16.24 10.18
C ARG A 162 6.69 -16.04 8.93
N TYR A 163 7.31 -14.87 8.80
CA TYR A 163 8.06 -14.40 7.63
C TYR A 163 9.59 -14.40 7.80
N LEU A 164 10.11 -14.94 8.89
CA LEU A 164 11.56 -15.14 9.09
C LEU A 164 12.01 -16.59 8.80
N GLY A 165 11.18 -17.38 8.11
CA GLY A 165 11.63 -18.60 7.46
C GLY A 165 12.39 -18.24 6.19
N ALA A 166 13.68 -18.55 6.18
CA ALA A 166 14.67 -18.40 5.10
C ALA A 166 14.10 -18.06 3.71
N ALA A 167 14.65 -17.01 3.10
CA ALA A 167 14.57 -16.80 1.66
C ALA A 167 15.05 -18.08 0.95
N ALA A 168 14.11 -18.93 0.56
CA ALA A 168 14.41 -19.99 -0.38
C ALA A 168 14.90 -19.31 -1.66
N PRO A 169 16.06 -19.71 -2.20
CA PRO A 169 16.51 -19.18 -3.49
C PRO A 169 15.37 -19.42 -4.49
N ILE A 170 15.00 -18.36 -5.20
CA ILE A 170 14.12 -18.46 -6.36
C ILE A 170 14.88 -19.34 -7.36
N ALA A 171 14.63 -20.64 -7.31
CA ALA A 171 15.14 -21.58 -8.30
C ALA A 171 14.63 -21.11 -9.66
N GLY A 172 15.55 -20.90 -10.60
CA GLY A 172 15.25 -20.42 -11.94
C GLY A 172 14.09 -21.19 -12.54
N ASN A 173 13.09 -20.46 -13.01
CA ASN A 173 11.87 -21.02 -13.56
C ASN A 173 12.21 -21.86 -14.82
N PRO A 174 11.95 -23.17 -14.86
CA PRO A 174 12.23 -24.02 -16.04
C PRO A 174 11.32 -23.69 -17.24
N THR A 175 10.30 -22.84 -17.08
CA THR A 175 9.35 -22.52 -18.15
C THR A 175 9.95 -21.67 -19.28
N THR A 176 11.09 -21.02 -19.08
CA THR A 176 11.75 -20.24 -20.16
C THR A 176 12.38 -21.13 -21.24
N ALA A 177 12.61 -22.42 -20.97
CA ALA A 177 13.22 -23.34 -21.95
C ALA A 177 12.26 -23.76 -23.09
N HIS A 178 10.94 -23.72 -22.88
CA HIS A 178 9.97 -24.21 -23.88
C HIS A 178 9.52 -23.16 -24.90
N ARG A 179 9.74 -21.86 -24.65
CA ARG A 179 9.35 -20.77 -25.58
C ARG A 179 10.40 -20.39 -26.62
N LEU A 180 11.62 -20.95 -26.52
CA LEU A 180 12.66 -20.73 -27.52
C LEU A 180 12.66 -21.76 -28.66
N SER A 181 11.94 -22.89 -28.53
CA SER A 181 11.82 -23.88 -29.61
C SER A 181 10.66 -23.62 -30.58
N GLU A 182 9.70 -22.74 -30.25
CA GLU A 182 8.53 -22.43 -31.10
C GLU A 182 8.73 -21.19 -32.00
N ARG A 183 9.90 -20.54 -31.95
CA ARG A 183 10.22 -19.35 -32.78
C ARG A 183 11.27 -19.61 -33.86
N ALA A 184 11.67 -20.86 -34.06
CA ALA A 184 12.71 -21.25 -35.03
C ALA A 184 12.16 -22.00 -36.26
N ASP A 185 10.85 -22.15 -36.38
CA ASP A 185 10.15 -22.66 -37.57
C ASP A 185 9.22 -21.56 -38.14
#